data_AF-A0A965CZ98-F1
#
_entry.id   AF-A0A965CZ98-F1
#
_cell.length_a   1.000
_cell.length_b   1.000
_cell.length_c   1.000
_cell.angle_alpha   90.00
_cell.angle_beta   90.00
_cell.angle_gamma   90.00
#
_symmetry.space_group_name_H-M   'P 1'
#
loop_
_entity.id
_entity.type
_entity.pdbx_description
1 polymer ?
#
loop_
_entity_poly.entity_id
_entity_poly.type
_entity_poly.pdbx_seq_one_letter_code
_entity_poly.pdbx_strand_id
1 'polypeptide(L)'
;MEVHIEYERGPLVKGNPEVKFFYPNDPSKYLTFKVDQAIDIMRNVTTNPPDHVKKFSYKAGGGKIAALFDGSERLVSWDVFPWYVRSVIAP
;
A
#
# COMPACT_ATOMS: atom_id res chain seq x y z
N MET A 1 11.22 -0.94 10.55
CA MET A 1 9.76 -0.98 10.75
C MET A 1 9.41 -2.37 11.22
N GLU A 2 8.56 -2.48 12.24
CA GLU A 2 8.06 -3.71 12.80
C GLU A 2 6.54 -3.66 12.82
N VAL A 3 5.88 -4.75 12.41
CA VAL A 3 4.43 -4.86 12.34
C VAL A 3 4.03 -6.26 12.79
N HIS A 4 3.08 -6.33 13.72
CA HIS A 4 2.38 -7.55 14.09
C HIS A 4 0.91 -7.36 13.77
N ILE A 5 0.31 -8.31 13.06
CA ILE A 5 -1.11 -8.22 12.66
C ILE A 5 -1.75 -9.61 12.70
N GLU A 6 -2.95 -9.66 13.28
CA GLU A 6 -3.85 -10.81 13.28
C GLU A 6 -5.07 -10.42 12.45
N TYR A 7 -5.33 -11.16 11.38
CA TYR A 7 -6.38 -10.84 10.42
C TYR A 7 -7.01 -12.08 9.79
N GLU A 8 -8.24 -11.94 9.32
CA GLU A 8 -8.91 -12.91 8.48
C GLU A 8 -8.67 -12.57 7.01
N ARG A 9 -8.49 -13.59 6.16
CA ARG A 9 -8.29 -13.33 4.72
C ARG A 9 -9.64 -13.03 4.07
N GLY A 10 -9.74 -11.89 3.39
CA GLY A 10 -10.87 -11.53 2.56
C GLY A 10 -10.69 -11.87 1.08
N PRO A 11 -11.76 -11.71 0.28
CA PRO A 11 -11.67 -11.77 -1.18
C PRO A 11 -10.89 -10.57 -1.73
N LEU A 12 -10.03 -10.83 -2.72
CA LEU A 12 -9.26 -9.78 -3.39
C LEU A 12 -10.00 -9.26 -4.62
N VAL A 13 -10.04 -7.93 -4.79
CA VAL A 13 -10.45 -7.27 -6.04
C VAL A 13 -9.24 -7.20 -6.97
N LYS A 14 -9.30 -7.88 -8.12
CA LYS A 14 -8.21 -7.96 -9.10
C LYS A 14 -8.24 -6.81 -10.09
N GLY A 15 -7.07 -6.43 -10.60
CA GLY A 15 -6.93 -5.48 -11.69
C GLY A 15 -5.59 -5.62 -12.40
N ASN A 16 -5.51 -5.07 -13.62
CA ASN A 16 -4.29 -5.13 -14.43
C ASN A 16 -3.93 -3.75 -15.01
N PRO A 17 -3.70 -2.73 -14.15
CA PRO A 17 -3.49 -1.37 -14.63
C PRO A 17 -2.14 -1.20 -15.33
N GLU A 18 -2.07 -0.12 -16.10
CA GLU A 18 -0.82 0.48 -16.53
C GLU A 18 -0.55 1.73 -15.68
N VAL A 19 0.61 1.79 -15.02
CA VAL A 19 0.96 2.89 -14.11
C VAL A 19 2.21 3.59 -14.61
N LYS A 20 2.15 4.92 -14.67
CA LYS A 20 3.28 5.77 -15.06
C LYS A 20 4.03 6.22 -13.82
N PHE A 21 5.32 5.88 -13.75
CA PHE A 21 6.23 6.39 -12.73
C PHE A 21 7.12 7.46 -13.34
N PHE A 22 7.01 8.69 -12.83
CA PHE A 22 7.74 9.85 -13.32
C PHE A 22 9.09 10.00 -12.61
N TYR A 23 10.09 10.48 -13.35
CA TYR A 23 11.41 10.72 -12.76
C TYR A 23 11.36 11.99 -11.88
N PRO A 24 11.83 11.93 -10.62
CA PRO A 24 11.74 13.07 -9.71
C PRO A 24 12.50 14.33 -10.18
N ASN A 25 13.58 14.15 -10.95
CA ASN A 25 14.41 15.23 -11.48
C ASN A 25 13.95 15.75 -12.84
N ASP A 26 13.06 15.03 -13.53
CA ASP A 26 12.54 15.39 -14.85
C ASP A 26 11.16 14.75 -15.06
N PRO A 27 10.07 15.43 -14.65
CA PRO A 27 8.72 14.90 -14.75
C PRO A 27 8.22 14.71 -16.20
N SER A 28 8.96 15.16 -17.21
CA SER A 28 8.64 14.87 -18.61
C SER A 28 8.96 13.43 -18.99
N LYS A 29 9.86 12.77 -18.25
CA LYS A 29 10.24 11.37 -18.42
C LYS A 29 9.44 10.48 -17.48
N TYR A 30 9.06 9.31 -17.98
CA TYR A 30 8.40 8.29 -17.19
C TYR A 30 8.70 6.89 -17.72
N LEU A 31 8.43 5.89 -16.89
CA LEU A 31 8.33 4.50 -17.29
C LEU A 31 6.87 4.05 -17.11
N THR A 32 6.36 3.26 -18.06
CA THR A 32 5.04 2.63 -17.96
C THR A 32 5.21 1.21 -17.43
N PHE A 33 4.61 0.93 -16.28
CA PHE A 33 4.60 -0.38 -15.65
C PHE A 33 3.28 -1.05 -15.97
N LYS A 34 3.32 -2.21 -16.65
CA LYS A 34 2.15 -3.09 -16.74
C LYS A 34 2.16 -4.02 -15.54
N VAL A 35 1.09 -4.02 -14.77
CA VAL A 35 1.07 -4.78 -13.51
C VAL A 35 -0.15 -5.69 -13.43
N ASP A 36 0.03 -6.78 -12.71
CA ASP A 36 -1.07 -7.61 -12.22
C ASP A 36 -1.18 -7.33 -10.73
N GLN A 37 -2.33 -6.81 -10.31
CA GLN A 37 -2.56 -6.39 -8.93
C GLN A 37 -3.83 -7.01 -8.38
N ALA A 38 -3.90 -7.09 -7.06
CA ALA A 38 -5.15 -7.32 -6.36
C ALA A 38 -5.16 -6.52 -5.06
N ILE A 39 -6.35 -6.22 -4.53
CA ILE A 39 -6.48 -5.51 -3.26
C ILE A 39 -7.59 -6.10 -2.38
N ASP A 40 -7.29 -6.28 -1.10
CA ASP A 40 -8.26 -6.52 -0.03
C ASP A 40 -8.13 -5.37 0.97
N ILE A 41 -9.20 -4.56 1.09
CA ILE A 41 -9.28 -3.47 2.05
C ILE A 41 -9.73 -4.09 3.38
N MET A 42 -8.76 -4.45 4.22
CA MET A 42 -9.00 -5.22 5.45
C MET A 42 -9.64 -4.39 6.55
N ARG A 43 -9.34 -3.09 6.59
CA ARG A 43 -9.93 -2.12 7.52
C ARG A 43 -9.81 -0.73 6.92
N ASN A 44 -10.85 0.09 7.01
CA ASN A 44 -10.81 1.47 6.52
C ASN A 44 -11.88 2.32 7.24
N VAL A 45 -11.53 3.55 7.61
CA VAL A 45 -12.42 4.45 8.38
C VAL A 45 -13.48 5.17 7.53
N THR A 46 -13.35 5.18 6.20
CA THR A 46 -14.24 5.89 5.26
C THR A 46 -15.10 4.97 4.40
N THR A 47 -14.80 3.67 4.36
CA THR A 47 -15.59 2.66 3.64
C THR A 47 -16.15 1.64 4.63
N ASN A 48 -17.20 0.91 4.24
CA ASN A 48 -17.88 -0.06 5.11
C ASN A 48 -17.64 -1.55 4.73
N PRO A 49 -16.42 -2.00 4.38
CA PRO A 49 -16.14 -3.44 4.30
C PRO A 49 -16.09 -4.04 5.71
N PRO A 50 -16.31 -5.37 5.85
CA PRO A 50 -16.11 -6.05 7.13
C PRO A 50 -14.69 -5.83 7.64
N ASP A 51 -14.54 -5.54 8.94
CA ASP A 51 -13.22 -5.42 9.57
C ASP A 51 -12.58 -6.81 9.69
N HIS A 52 -11.62 -7.06 8.82
CA HIS A 52 -10.86 -8.29 8.79
C HIS A 52 -9.69 -8.26 9.78
N VAL A 53 -9.31 -7.09 10.32
CA VAL A 53 -8.20 -6.94 11.27
C VAL A 53 -8.69 -7.12 12.70
N LYS A 54 -8.21 -8.17 13.37
CA LYS A 54 -8.59 -8.48 14.76
C LYS A 54 -7.67 -7.81 15.77
N LYS A 55 -6.35 -7.85 15.52
CA LYS A 55 -5.33 -7.21 16.37
C LYS A 55 -4.21 -6.68 15.49
N PHE A 56 -3.62 -5.56 15.89
CA PHE A 56 -2.39 -5.09 15.28
C PHE A 56 -1.53 -4.30 16.27
N SER A 57 -0.23 -4.29 16.03
CA SER A 57 0.72 -3.34 16.61
C SER A 57 1.76 -3.00 15.55
N TYR A 58 2.27 -1.78 15.57
CA TYR A 58 3.35 -1.38 14.68
C TYR A 58 4.30 -0.43 15.38
N LYS A 59 5.55 -0.47 14.93
CA LYS A 59 6.59 0.48 15.32
C LYS A 59 7.38 0.86 14.07
N ALA A 60 7.38 2.15 13.76
CA ALA A 60 8.15 2.73 12.69
C ALA A 60 8.96 3.91 13.23
N GLY A 61 9.99 4.32 12.51
CA GLY A 61 10.89 5.38 12.93
C GLY A 61 12.31 5.19 12.42
N GLY A 62 13.21 6.04 12.91
CA GLY A 62 14.61 6.13 12.46
C GLY A 62 14.79 7.10 11.29
N GLY A 63 16.00 7.68 11.19
CA GLY A 63 16.34 8.62 10.13
C GLY A 63 15.33 9.76 9.98
N LYS A 64 14.99 10.08 8.73
CA LYS A 64 14.10 11.20 8.39
C LYS A 64 12.61 10.93 8.67
N ILE A 65 12.21 9.68 8.94
CA ILE A 65 10.81 9.34 9.18
C ILE A 65 10.45 9.35 10.66
N ALA A 66 11.41 9.50 11.57
CA ALA A 66 11.16 9.44 13.01
C ALA A 66 10.10 10.44 13.49
N ALA A 67 10.09 11.66 12.94
CA ALA A 67 9.10 12.69 13.27
C ALA A 67 7.69 12.39 12.73
N LEU A 68 7.54 11.43 11.82
CA LEU A 68 6.25 10.98 11.30
C LEU A 68 5.66 9.80 12.11
N PHE A 69 6.46 9.22 13.01
CA PHE A 69 6.14 8.03 13.79
C PHE A 69 6.47 8.26 15.28
N ASP A 70 5.94 9.34 15.85
CA ASP A 70 6.09 9.75 17.25
C ASP A 70 4.99 9.23 18.19
N GLY A 71 4.03 8.48 17.65
CA GLY A 71 2.89 7.90 18.37
C GLY A 71 1.62 8.76 18.31
N SER A 72 1.66 9.93 17.67
CA SER A 72 0.48 10.75 17.40
C SER A 72 -0.30 10.30 16.16
N GLU A 73 0.24 9.34 15.41
CA GLU A 73 -0.36 8.82 14.18
C GLU A 73 -1.74 8.22 14.43
N ARG A 74 -2.61 8.36 13.43
CA ARG A 74 -3.91 7.70 13.39
C ARG A 74 -3.95 6.71 12.25
N LEU A 75 -4.30 5.47 12.57
CA LEU A 75 -4.52 4.46 11.55
C LEU A 75 -5.74 4.86 10.69
N VAL A 76 -5.54 4.90 9.37
CA VAL A 76 -6.60 5.20 8.39
C VAL A 76 -7.09 3.93 7.70
N SER A 77 -6.19 3.06 7.26
CA SER A 77 -6.52 1.77 6.64
C SER A 77 -5.45 0.71 6.87
N TRP A 78 -5.86 -0.55 6.70
CA TRP A 78 -5.00 -1.69 6.46
C TRP A 78 -5.43 -2.35 5.16
N ASP A 79 -4.50 -2.47 4.22
CA ASP A 79 -4.77 -3.02 2.89
C ASP A 79 -3.74 -4.11 2.58
N VAL A 80 -4.21 -5.23 2.03
CA VAL A 80 -3.34 -6.25 1.43
C VAL A 80 -3.33 -6.00 -0.07
N PHE A 81 -2.15 -5.67 -0.59
CA PHE A 81 -1.98 -5.26 -1.97
C PHE A 81 -0.88 -6.05 -2.70
N PRO A 82 -1.17 -7.27 -3.16
CA PRO A 82 -0.29 -7.97 -4.08
C PRO A 82 -0.10 -7.17 -5.36
N TRP A 83 1.16 -6.91 -5.71
CA TRP A 83 1.54 -6.14 -6.89
C TRP A 83 2.68 -6.82 -7.63
N TYR A 84 2.43 -7.23 -8.86
CA TYR A 84 3.39 -7.96 -9.69
C TYR A 84 3.65 -7.18 -10.97
N VAL A 85 4.89 -6.71 -11.13
CA VAL A 85 5.32 -6.05 -12.37
C VAL A 85 5.47 -7.11 -13.46
N ARG A 86 4.70 -6.97 -14.54
CA ARG A 86 4.71 -7.89 -15.69
C ARG A 86 5.67 -7.40 -16.77
N SER A 87 5.71 -6.08 -16.99
CA SER A 87 6.69 -5.44 -17.87
C SER A 87 6.90 -3.98 -17.49
N VAL A 88 8.06 -3.46 -17.89
CA VAL A 88 8.43 -2.05 -17.79
C VAL A 88 8.77 -1.56 -19.18
N ILE A 89 8.12 -0.48 -19.61
CA ILE A 89 8.25 0.08 -20.96
C ILE A 89 8.75 1.52 -20.82
N ALA A 90 9.83 1.84 -21.53
CA ALA A 90 10.29 3.21 -21.73
C ALA A 90 9.62 3.80 -22.98
N PRO A 91 9.45 5.13 -23.07
CA PRO A 91 8.94 5.81 -24.25
C PRO A 91 9.74 5.52 -25.53
#